data_AF-A0A7X9JUT1-F1
#
_entry.id   AF-A0A7X9JUT1-F1
#
_cell.length_a   1.000
_cell.length_b   1.000
_cell.length_c   1.000
_cell.angle_alpha   90.00
_cell.angle_beta   90.00
_cell.angle_gamma   90.00
#
_symmetry.space_group_name_H-M   'P 1'
#
loop_
_entity.id
_entity.type
_entity.pdbx_description
1 polymer ?
#
loop_
_entity_poly.entity_id
_entity_poly.type
_entity_poly.pdbx_seq_one_letter_code
_entity_poly.pdbx_strand_id
1 'polypeptide(L)'
;MKNVLPLLLKPRMLSSSIGIRPGKKGNNWWRIFMFAIIGLIFWIGAFVIFSRVLNYFNSVEDFGDILAMKLLSMMVITFFALLLFSNIINSLSHLYLSRDLPLLHSLPVSSGDTFLSRWISGAFDSSWMVILFSMPVFLSYGIIYSAGAGFYLIAVCAIIILCAMAAGISSILVMLGAAILPAGKIRVFFVVMGVALAILLVLFLRMIRPEQLVNPETFASVVKYLNTMQALDSPFLPTTWITDTISFALKGRWKSTRFNLSLS
;
A
#
# COMPACT_ATOMS: atom_id res chain seq x y z
N MET A 1 16.35 -9.12 30.64
CA MET A 1 15.10 -8.49 30.18
C MET A 1 14.54 -9.36 29.05
N LYS A 2 13.52 -10.18 29.31
CA LYS A 2 12.95 -11.10 28.31
C LYS A 2 12.20 -10.30 27.25
N ASN A 3 12.31 -10.69 25.97
CA ASN A 3 11.56 -10.10 24.85
C ASN A 3 10.07 -10.01 25.19
N VAL A 4 9.61 -8.83 25.58
CA VAL A 4 8.20 -8.54 25.97
C VAL A 4 7.33 -8.34 24.73
N LEU A 5 7.96 -8.05 23.59
CA LEU A 5 7.35 -7.83 22.29
C LEU A 5 6.37 -8.94 21.84
N PRO A 6 6.76 -10.24 21.84
CA PRO A 6 5.82 -11.32 21.49
C PRO A 6 4.66 -11.42 22.48
N LEU A 7 4.85 -11.03 23.75
CA LEU A 7 3.81 -11.05 24.78
C LEU A 7 2.75 -9.96 24.55
N LEU A 8 3.16 -8.81 24.01
CA LEU A 8 2.26 -7.70 23.65
C LEU A 8 1.48 -7.95 22.35
N LEU A 9 2.05 -8.71 21.41
CA LEU A 9 1.38 -9.09 20.15
C LEU A 9 0.41 -10.28 20.34
N LYS A 10 0.70 -11.17 21.29
CA LYS A 10 -0.08 -12.38 21.60
C LYS A 10 -1.58 -12.16 21.79
N PRO A 11 -2.07 -11.17 22.57
CA PRO A 11 -3.51 -10.99 22.78
C PRO A 11 -4.28 -10.66 21.50
N ARG A 12 -3.66 -9.96 20.53
CA ARG A 12 -4.28 -9.69 19.22
C ARG A 12 -4.30 -10.92 18.32
N MET A 13 -3.20 -11.68 18.26
CA MET A 13 -3.17 -12.95 17.52
C MET A 13 -4.19 -13.94 18.08
N LEU A 14 -4.31 -13.99 19.41
CA LEU A 14 -5.32 -14.79 20.11
C LEU A 14 -6.74 -14.30 19.81
N SER A 15 -7.01 -12.99 19.83
CA SER A 15 -8.33 -12.42 19.50
C SER A 15 -8.74 -12.71 18.04
N SER A 16 -7.82 -12.55 17.09
CA SER A 16 -8.04 -12.90 15.67
C SER A 16 -8.33 -14.40 15.51
N SER A 17 -7.55 -15.26 16.19
CA SER A 17 -7.77 -16.72 16.15
C SER A 17 -9.06 -17.16 16.85
N ILE A 18 -9.46 -16.48 17.93
CA ILE A 18 -10.68 -16.77 18.70
C ILE A 18 -11.93 -16.31 17.95
N GLY A 19 -11.86 -15.24 17.16
CA GLY A 19 -12.95 -14.83 16.27
C GLY A 19 -13.22 -15.82 15.12
N ILE A 20 -12.20 -16.59 14.70
CA ILE A 20 -12.30 -17.62 13.66
C ILE A 20 -12.75 -18.97 14.25
N ARG A 21 -12.50 -19.23 15.55
CA ARG A 21 -12.99 -20.44 16.20
C ARG A 21 -14.51 -20.41 16.29
N PRO A 22 -15.21 -21.48 15.85
CA PRO A 22 -16.65 -21.55 15.97
C PRO A 22 -17.02 -21.49 17.45
N GLY A 23 -17.61 -20.36 17.85
CA GLY A 23 -18.24 -20.27 19.17
C GLY A 23 -19.26 -21.39 19.33
N LYS A 24 -19.42 -21.89 20.56
CA LYS A 24 -20.42 -22.93 20.92
C LYS A 24 -21.88 -22.55 20.62
N LYS A 25 -22.15 -21.39 20.01
CA LYS A 25 -23.46 -20.92 19.53
C LYS A 25 -23.36 -20.68 18.03
N GLY A 26 -24.19 -21.41 17.28
CA GLY A 26 -24.03 -21.69 15.86
C GLY A 26 -24.11 -20.52 14.87
N ASN A 27 -23.78 -20.87 13.63
CA ASN A 27 -24.01 -20.17 12.36
C ASN A 27 -23.03 -19.07 11.89
N ASN A 28 -21.86 -18.90 12.52
CA ASN A 28 -20.84 -17.96 11.99
C ASN A 28 -20.12 -18.45 10.72
N TRP A 29 -20.10 -19.76 10.46
CA TRP A 29 -19.37 -20.32 9.31
C TRP A 29 -19.99 -19.94 7.97
N TRP A 30 -21.32 -19.90 7.87
CA TRP A 30 -22.01 -19.41 6.67
C TRP A 30 -21.68 -17.95 6.36
N ARG A 31 -21.54 -17.09 7.39
CA ARG A 31 -21.11 -15.70 7.20
C ARG A 31 -19.69 -15.61 6.65
N ILE A 32 -18.75 -16.37 7.22
CA ILE A 32 -17.36 -16.43 6.74
C ILE A 32 -17.32 -16.93 5.29
N PHE A 33 -18.08 -17.97 4.98
CA PHE A 33 -18.16 -18.53 3.63
C PHE A 33 -18.75 -17.53 2.63
N MET A 34 -19.82 -16.81 3.00
CA MET A 34 -20.38 -15.75 2.16
C MET A 34 -19.38 -14.61 1.91
N PHE A 35 -18.67 -14.14 2.95
CA PHE A 35 -17.63 -13.12 2.77
C PHE A 35 -16.46 -13.63 1.93
N ALA A 36 -16.08 -14.91 2.07
CA ALA A 36 -15.04 -15.52 1.25
C ALA A 36 -15.46 -15.61 -0.23
N ILE A 37 -16.70 -16.01 -0.53
CA ILE A 37 -17.24 -16.02 -1.90
C ILE A 37 -17.26 -14.62 -2.49
N ILE A 38 -17.78 -13.63 -1.76
CA ILE A 38 -17.84 -12.24 -2.24
C ILE A 38 -16.43 -11.73 -2.53
N GLY A 39 -15.48 -11.98 -1.62
CA GLY A 39 -14.08 -11.63 -1.81
C GLY A 39 -13.47 -12.29 -3.04
N LEU A 40 -13.77 -13.58 -3.27
CA LEU A 40 -13.27 -14.34 -4.40
C LEU A 40 -13.86 -13.86 -5.73
N ILE A 41 -15.16 -13.57 -5.78
CA ILE A 41 -15.82 -12.96 -6.94
C ILE A 41 -15.19 -11.61 -7.27
N PHE A 42 -14.98 -10.76 -6.26
CA PHE A 42 -14.32 -9.47 -6.44
C PHE A 42 -12.88 -9.64 -6.95
N TRP A 43 -12.14 -10.60 -6.41
CA TRP A 43 -10.76 -10.90 -6.79
C TRP A 43 -10.65 -11.38 -8.25
N ILE A 44 -11.52 -12.30 -8.66
CA ILE A 44 -11.62 -12.75 -10.06
C ILE A 44 -12.07 -11.60 -10.97
N GLY A 45 -13.07 -10.81 -10.57
CA GLY A 45 -13.56 -9.67 -11.33
C GLY A 45 -12.46 -8.64 -11.58
N ALA A 46 -11.69 -8.29 -10.55
CA ALA A 46 -10.53 -7.41 -10.69
C ALA A 46 -9.51 -7.99 -11.67
N PHE A 47 -9.15 -9.28 -11.53
CA PHE A 47 -8.25 -9.96 -12.46
C PHE A 47 -8.73 -9.86 -13.92
N VAL A 48 -9.99 -10.20 -14.19
CA VAL A 48 -10.58 -10.17 -15.54
C VAL A 48 -10.56 -8.76 -16.12
N ILE A 49 -10.92 -7.74 -15.32
CA ILE A 49 -10.90 -6.34 -15.77
C ILE A 49 -9.48 -5.92 -16.15
N PHE A 50 -8.49 -6.16 -15.27
CA PHE A 50 -7.10 -5.82 -15.58
C PHE A 50 -6.57 -6.58 -16.79
N SER A 51 -6.93 -7.85 -16.96
CA SER A 51 -6.51 -8.62 -18.12
C SER A 51 -7.15 -8.10 -19.40
N ARG A 52 -8.42 -7.68 -19.35
CA ARG A 52 -9.11 -7.10 -20.50
C ARG A 52 -8.49 -5.77 -20.91
N VAL A 53 -8.20 -4.89 -19.95
CA VAL A 53 -7.57 -3.59 -20.19
C VAL A 53 -6.17 -3.74 -20.78
N LEU A 54 -5.35 -4.63 -20.22
CA LEU A 54 -3.99 -4.87 -20.73
C LEU A 54 -3.99 -5.54 -22.10
N ASN A 55 -4.90 -6.49 -22.36
CA ASN A 55 -5.05 -7.07 -23.69
C ASN A 55 -5.52 -6.03 -24.72
N TYR A 56 -6.39 -5.09 -24.33
CA TYR A 56 -6.78 -3.97 -25.18
C TYR A 56 -5.57 -3.08 -25.50
N PHE A 57 -4.71 -2.81 -24.54
CA PHE A 57 -3.47 -2.04 -24.79
C PHE A 57 -2.50 -2.77 -25.73
N ASN A 58 -2.33 -4.08 -25.56
CA ASN A 58 -1.49 -4.88 -26.47
C ASN A 58 -2.02 -4.95 -27.90
N SER A 59 -3.34 -4.76 -28.11
CA SER A 59 -3.91 -4.73 -29.46
C SER A 59 -3.63 -3.44 -30.24
N VAL A 60 -3.11 -2.41 -29.57
CA VAL A 60 -2.70 -1.14 -30.18
C VAL A 60 -1.19 -1.21 -30.47
N GLU A 61 -0.83 -1.33 -31.75
CA GLU A 61 0.57 -1.40 -32.21
C GLU A 61 1.39 -0.18 -31.73
N ASP A 62 2.66 -0.43 -31.39
CA ASP A 62 3.69 0.50 -30.86
C ASP A 62 3.45 1.18 -29.49
N PHE A 63 2.20 1.36 -29.03
CA PHE A 63 1.92 2.16 -27.82
C PHE A 63 1.47 1.36 -26.60
N GLY A 64 1.06 0.10 -26.77
CA GLY A 64 0.51 -0.74 -25.70
C GLY A 64 1.40 -0.85 -24.46
N ASP A 65 2.70 -1.06 -24.68
CA ASP A 65 3.68 -1.24 -23.59
C ASP A 65 3.89 0.01 -22.76
N ILE A 66 3.94 1.18 -23.39
CA ILE A 66 4.09 2.46 -22.69
C ILE A 66 2.87 2.70 -21.79
N LEU A 67 1.69 2.42 -22.33
CA LEU A 67 0.42 2.61 -21.61
C LEU A 67 0.29 1.64 -20.44
N ALA A 68 0.67 0.38 -20.62
CA ALA A 68 0.69 -0.63 -19.57
C ALA A 68 1.66 -0.26 -18.44
N MET A 69 2.88 0.21 -18.75
CA MET A 69 3.83 0.66 -17.74
C MET A 69 3.36 1.94 -17.02
N LYS A 70 2.66 2.84 -17.73
CA LYS A 70 2.05 4.02 -17.10
C LYS A 70 0.93 3.65 -16.14
N LEU A 71 0.07 2.70 -16.52
CA LEU A 71 -1.00 2.18 -15.67
C LEU A 71 -0.40 1.56 -14.40
N LEU A 72 0.70 0.81 -14.52
CA LEU A 72 1.42 0.24 -13.38
C LEU A 72 1.91 1.33 -12.43
N SER A 73 2.57 2.39 -12.95
CA SER A 73 3.03 3.53 -12.15
C SER A 73 1.88 4.22 -11.41
N MET A 74 0.79 4.54 -12.12
CA MET A 74 -0.40 5.15 -11.53
C MET A 74 -1.00 4.29 -10.40
N MET A 75 -1.00 2.98 -10.58
CA MET A 75 -1.48 2.06 -9.57
C MET A 75 -0.59 2.03 -8.32
N VAL A 76 0.73 1.91 -8.49
CA VAL A 76 1.68 1.91 -7.37
C VAL A 76 1.57 3.21 -6.58
N ILE A 77 1.45 4.36 -7.26
CA ILE A 77 1.20 5.66 -6.64
C ILE A 77 -0.12 5.65 -5.85
N THR A 78 -1.19 5.11 -6.42
CA THR A 78 -2.50 5.02 -5.76
C THR A 78 -2.45 4.13 -4.52
N PHE A 79 -1.81 2.96 -4.60
CA PHE A 79 -1.60 2.08 -3.45
C PHE A 79 -0.79 2.75 -2.36
N PHE A 80 0.28 3.44 -2.72
CA PHE A 80 1.10 4.17 -1.76
C PHE A 80 0.32 5.30 -1.07
N ALA A 81 -0.50 6.05 -1.82
CA ALA A 81 -1.36 7.09 -1.26
C ALA A 81 -2.37 6.53 -0.24
N LEU A 82 -3.07 5.44 -0.62
CA LEU A 82 -4.02 4.77 0.25
C LEU A 82 -3.35 4.19 1.50
N LEU A 83 -2.17 3.58 1.33
CA LEU A 83 -1.37 3.06 2.43
C LEU A 83 -0.92 4.17 3.38
N LEU A 84 -0.43 5.29 2.86
CA LEU A 84 -0.01 6.42 3.68
C LEU A 84 -1.18 6.97 4.50
N PHE A 85 -2.32 7.21 3.87
CA PHE A 85 -3.54 7.68 4.50
C PHE A 85 -4.00 6.71 5.62
N SER A 86 -4.12 5.43 5.29
CA SER A 86 -4.54 4.40 6.24
C SER A 86 -3.57 4.30 7.42
N ASN A 87 -2.26 4.29 7.15
CA ASN A 87 -1.24 4.20 8.20
C ASN A 87 -1.17 5.46 9.08
N ILE A 88 -1.50 6.66 8.56
CA ILE A 88 -1.58 7.89 9.38
C ILE A 88 -2.70 7.73 10.43
N ILE A 89 -3.90 7.34 9.98
CA ILE A 89 -5.06 7.16 10.86
C ILE A 89 -4.80 6.05 11.87
N ASN A 90 -4.20 4.95 11.41
CA ASN A 90 -3.95 3.80 12.25
C ASN A 90 -2.85 4.06 13.28
N SER A 91 -1.76 4.73 12.87
CA SER A 91 -0.69 5.16 13.79
C SER A 91 -1.24 6.11 14.84
N LEU A 92 -2.09 7.07 14.46
CA LEU A 92 -2.74 7.96 15.41
C LEU A 92 -3.61 7.21 16.42
N SER A 93 -4.45 6.29 15.93
CA SER A 93 -5.37 5.51 16.75
C SER A 93 -4.63 4.60 17.73
N HIS A 94 -3.54 3.96 17.29
CA HIS A 94 -2.79 3.00 18.11
C HIS A 94 -1.76 3.62 19.04
N LEU A 95 -1.10 4.70 18.63
CA LEU A 95 -0.03 5.33 19.41
C LEU A 95 -0.55 6.36 20.41
N TYR A 96 -1.63 7.09 20.10
CA TYR A 96 -2.09 8.21 20.93
C TYR A 96 -3.50 8.03 21.50
N LEU A 97 -4.37 7.29 20.82
CA LEU A 97 -5.79 7.19 21.20
C LEU A 97 -6.19 5.84 21.83
N SER A 98 -5.25 4.91 21.97
CA SER A 98 -5.51 3.59 22.54
C SER A 98 -5.86 3.70 24.02
N ARG A 99 -7.01 3.13 24.42
CA ARG A 99 -7.50 3.11 25.81
C ARG A 99 -6.54 2.40 26.78
N ASP A 100 -5.69 1.52 26.26
CA ASP A 100 -4.73 0.74 27.07
C ASP A 100 -3.43 1.50 27.36
N LEU A 101 -3.24 2.73 26.83
CA LEU A 101 -2.01 3.51 27.04
C LEU A 101 -1.69 3.76 28.53
N PRO A 102 -2.66 4.18 29.37
CA PRO A 102 -2.42 4.41 30.80
C PRO A 102 -1.99 3.16 31.55
N LEU A 103 -2.51 1.99 31.15
CA LEU A 103 -2.14 0.70 31.73
C LEU A 103 -0.75 0.24 31.28
N LEU A 104 -0.38 0.50 30.02
CA LEU A 104 0.95 0.17 29.52
C LEU A 104 2.05 1.07 30.11
N HIS A 105 1.73 2.32 30.43
CA HIS A 105 2.67 3.25 31.08
C HIS A 105 2.89 2.97 32.57
N SER A 106 2.00 2.22 33.22
CA SER A 106 2.19 1.78 34.62
C SER A 106 2.96 0.47 34.75
N LEU A 107 3.23 -0.21 33.63
CA LEU A 107 4.04 -1.43 33.58
C LEU A 107 5.51 -1.09 33.26
N PRO A 108 6.49 -1.86 33.76
CA PRO A 108 7.91 -1.67 33.47
C PRO A 108 8.27 -2.17 32.06
N VAL A 109 7.62 -1.61 31.03
CA VAL A 109 7.84 -1.92 29.62
C VAL A 109 8.61 -0.77 28.98
N SER A 110 9.59 -1.09 28.12
CA SER A 110 10.35 -0.05 27.42
C SER A 110 9.45 0.70 26.43
N SER A 111 9.68 2.01 26.26
CA SER A 111 8.95 2.82 25.28
C SER A 111 9.15 2.31 23.85
N GLY A 112 10.33 1.74 23.56
CA GLY A 112 10.66 1.14 22.27
C GLY A 112 9.83 -0.11 21.95
N ASP A 113 9.67 -1.03 22.91
CA ASP A 113 8.85 -2.24 22.71
C ASP A 113 7.37 -1.89 22.53
N THR A 114 6.91 -0.86 23.24
CA THR A 114 5.53 -0.37 23.12
C THR A 114 5.29 0.22 21.74
N PHE A 115 6.18 1.09 21.26
CA PHE A 115 6.10 1.67 19.92
C PHE A 115 6.15 0.57 18.85
N LEU A 116 7.14 -0.32 18.89
CA LEU A 116 7.35 -1.32 17.85
C LEU A 116 6.20 -2.33 17.77
N SER A 117 5.65 -2.77 18.90
CA SER A 117 4.48 -3.66 18.89
C SER A 117 3.24 -3.03 18.24
N ARG A 118 3.02 -1.73 18.48
CA ARG A 118 1.88 -0.98 17.93
C ARG A 118 2.10 -0.63 16.47
N TRP A 119 3.33 -0.27 16.10
CA TRP A 119 3.71 0.01 14.72
C TRP A 119 3.57 -1.23 13.82
N ILE A 120 4.07 -2.39 14.25
CA ILE A 120 3.92 -3.65 13.50
C ILE A 120 2.44 -4.03 13.35
N SER A 121 1.69 -3.94 14.46
CA SER A 121 0.26 -4.26 14.44
C SER A 121 -0.50 -3.32 13.50
N GLY A 122 -0.16 -2.03 13.54
CA GLY A 122 -0.80 -1.03 12.69
C GLY A 122 -0.43 -1.19 11.21
N ALA A 123 0.83 -1.46 10.92
CA ALA A 123 1.30 -1.74 9.57
C ALA A 123 0.56 -2.96 8.99
N PHE A 124 0.41 -4.03 9.77
CA PHE A 124 -0.31 -5.22 9.32
C PHE A 124 -1.79 -4.92 9.01
N ASP A 125 -2.48 -4.23 9.92
CA ASP A 125 -3.91 -3.87 9.78
C ASP A 125 -4.17 -2.96 8.56
N SER A 126 -3.23 -2.10 8.20
CA SER A 126 -3.35 -1.22 7.03
C SER A 126 -2.91 -1.87 5.72
N SER A 127 -1.97 -2.82 5.75
CA SER A 127 -1.33 -3.37 4.55
C SER A 127 -1.95 -4.65 4.01
N TRP A 128 -2.60 -5.48 4.84
CA TRP A 128 -3.10 -6.79 4.41
C TRP A 128 -4.06 -6.70 3.21
N MET A 129 -4.94 -5.70 3.20
CA MET A 129 -5.93 -5.51 2.13
C MET A 129 -5.27 -5.08 0.81
N VAL A 130 -4.26 -4.22 0.86
CA VAL A 130 -3.53 -3.76 -0.33
C VAL A 130 -2.71 -4.89 -0.95
N ILE A 131 -2.07 -5.72 -0.11
CA ILE A 131 -1.35 -6.90 -0.58
C ILE A 131 -2.32 -7.82 -1.34
N LEU A 132 -3.47 -8.16 -0.76
CA LEU A 132 -4.48 -9.00 -1.40
C LEU A 132 -5.02 -8.41 -2.70
N PHE A 133 -5.30 -7.10 -2.73
CA PHE A 133 -5.86 -6.42 -3.90
C PHE A 133 -4.85 -6.22 -5.04
N SER A 134 -3.56 -6.14 -4.72
CA SER A 134 -2.51 -5.99 -5.72
C SER A 134 -2.19 -7.30 -6.45
N MET A 135 -2.48 -8.47 -5.84
CA MET A 135 -2.20 -9.78 -6.41
C MET A 135 -2.89 -10.04 -7.77
N PRO A 136 -4.21 -9.81 -7.95
CA PRO A 136 -4.89 -9.94 -9.25
C PRO A 136 -4.21 -9.12 -10.34
N VAL A 137 -3.75 -7.92 -9.99
CA VAL A 137 -3.10 -7.02 -10.94
C VAL A 137 -1.81 -7.66 -11.41
N PHE A 138 -0.92 -8.00 -10.50
CA PHE A 138 0.37 -8.58 -10.87
C PHE A 138 0.20 -9.92 -11.58
N LEU A 139 -0.82 -10.70 -11.22
CA LEU A 139 -1.18 -11.92 -11.95
C LEU A 139 -1.50 -11.63 -13.42
N SER A 140 -2.31 -10.59 -13.65
CA SER A 140 -2.68 -10.13 -14.99
C SER A 140 -1.48 -9.66 -15.81
N TYR A 141 -0.60 -8.84 -15.22
CA TYR A 141 0.64 -8.42 -15.88
C TYR A 141 1.56 -9.60 -16.19
N GLY A 142 1.74 -10.52 -15.25
CA GLY A 142 2.61 -11.68 -15.43
C GLY A 142 2.14 -12.61 -16.55
N ILE A 143 0.83 -12.84 -16.69
CA ILE A 143 0.28 -13.69 -17.75
C ILE A 143 0.41 -13.01 -19.12
N ILE A 144 0.06 -11.73 -19.22
CA ILE A 144 0.01 -11.01 -20.50
C ILE A 144 1.42 -10.76 -21.06
N TYR A 145 2.37 -10.44 -20.19
CA TYR A 145 3.77 -10.25 -20.58
C TYR A 145 4.59 -11.54 -20.56
N SER A 146 3.97 -12.70 -20.32
CA SER A 146 4.64 -14.01 -20.22
C SER A 146 5.85 -13.99 -19.27
N ALA A 147 5.69 -13.35 -18.11
CA ALA A 147 6.75 -13.20 -17.13
C ALA A 147 7.06 -14.53 -16.42
N GLY A 148 8.34 -14.78 -16.14
CA GLY A 148 8.76 -15.98 -15.42
C GLY A 148 8.31 -16.00 -13.96
N ALA A 149 8.27 -17.18 -13.32
CA ALA A 149 7.77 -17.34 -11.95
C ALA A 149 8.46 -16.44 -10.89
N GLY A 150 9.73 -16.06 -11.12
CA GLY A 150 10.46 -15.13 -10.25
C GLY A 150 9.85 -13.73 -10.18
N PHE A 151 9.08 -13.32 -11.18
CA PHE A 151 8.36 -12.04 -11.20
C PHE A 151 7.38 -11.93 -10.03
N TYR A 152 6.58 -12.97 -9.79
CA TYR A 152 5.57 -12.96 -8.74
C TYR A 152 6.19 -12.79 -7.34
N LEU A 153 7.32 -13.46 -7.10
CA LEU A 153 8.03 -13.34 -5.82
C LEU A 153 8.57 -11.92 -5.63
N ILE A 154 9.16 -11.33 -6.68
CA ILE A 154 9.67 -9.96 -6.62
C ILE A 154 8.53 -8.95 -6.44
N ALA A 155 7.41 -9.13 -7.15
CA ALA A 155 6.24 -8.25 -7.01
C ALA A 155 5.70 -8.25 -5.58
N VAL A 156 5.56 -9.43 -4.95
CA VAL A 156 5.14 -9.54 -3.55
C VAL A 156 6.15 -8.87 -2.62
N CYS A 157 7.46 -9.12 -2.79
CA CYS A 157 8.50 -8.45 -2.00
C CYS A 157 8.46 -6.93 -2.16
N ALA A 158 8.29 -6.43 -3.38
CA ALA A 158 8.22 -5.00 -3.68
C ALA A 158 7.04 -4.34 -2.96
N ILE A 159 5.86 -4.98 -2.94
CA ILE A 159 4.71 -4.46 -2.19
C ILE A 159 4.93 -4.49 -0.69
N ILE A 160 5.58 -5.53 -0.15
CA ILE A 160 5.90 -5.60 1.29
C ILE A 160 6.82 -4.44 1.67
N ILE A 161 7.84 -4.14 0.85
CA ILE A 161 8.73 -2.99 1.06
C ILE A 161 7.93 -1.69 0.97
N LEU A 162 7.08 -1.52 -0.04
CA LEU A 162 6.21 -0.34 -0.19
C LEU A 162 5.32 -0.12 1.06
N CYS A 163 4.77 -1.22 1.61
CA CYS A 163 3.98 -1.20 2.85
C CYS A 163 4.81 -0.75 4.05
N ALA A 164 6.02 -1.29 4.22
CA ALA A 164 6.93 -0.92 5.30
C ALA A 164 7.35 0.56 5.21
N MET A 165 7.68 1.04 4.01
CA MET A 165 8.02 2.45 3.76
C MET A 165 6.83 3.37 4.09
N ALA A 166 5.63 3.04 3.63
CA ALA A 166 4.42 3.82 3.93
C ALA A 166 4.14 3.86 5.45
N ALA A 167 4.23 2.72 6.14
CA ALA A 167 4.06 2.65 7.59
C ALA A 167 5.12 3.47 8.34
N GLY A 168 6.37 3.44 7.88
CA GLY A 168 7.47 4.23 8.42
C GLY A 168 7.23 5.74 8.26
N ILE A 169 7.00 6.18 7.03
CA ILE A 169 6.77 7.60 6.69
C ILE A 169 5.55 8.15 7.46
N SER A 170 4.44 7.42 7.47
CA SER A 170 3.23 7.84 8.20
C SER A 170 3.48 7.95 9.70
N SER A 171 4.21 7.01 10.30
CA SER A 171 4.51 7.04 11.73
C SER A 171 5.39 8.25 12.11
N ILE A 172 6.42 8.56 11.30
CA ILE A 172 7.29 9.73 11.48
C ILE A 172 6.45 11.01 11.38
N LEU A 173 5.59 11.12 10.37
CA LEU A 173 4.73 12.30 10.17
C LEU A 173 3.79 12.51 11.37
N VAL A 174 3.18 11.43 11.88
CA VAL A 174 2.32 11.47 13.06
C VAL A 174 3.10 11.88 14.31
N MET A 175 4.30 11.34 14.51
CA MET A 175 5.16 11.70 15.65
C MET A 175 5.65 13.14 15.59
N LEU A 176 6.07 13.63 14.42
CA LEU A 176 6.46 15.03 14.23
C LEU A 176 5.28 15.98 14.48
N GLY A 177 4.10 15.64 13.97
CA GLY A 177 2.86 16.39 14.24
C GLY A 177 2.55 16.45 15.74
N ALA A 178 2.78 15.35 16.47
CA ALA A 178 2.55 15.31 17.91
C ALA A 178 3.59 16.10 18.70
N ALA A 179 4.85 16.11 18.26
CA ALA A 179 5.94 16.83 18.91
C ALA A 179 5.80 18.36 18.80
N ILE A 180 5.27 18.86 17.67
CA ILE A 180 5.11 20.30 17.42
C ILE A 180 3.90 20.87 18.17
N LEU A 181 2.92 20.03 18.51
CA LEU A 181 1.67 20.48 19.10
C LEU A 181 1.70 20.42 20.64
N PRO A 182 1.43 21.54 21.35
CA PRO A 182 1.47 21.56 22.81
C PRO A 182 0.44 20.59 23.41
N ALA A 183 0.91 19.78 24.37
CA ALA A 183 0.12 18.78 25.08
C ALA A 183 -1.15 19.42 25.67
N GLY A 184 -2.32 18.90 25.28
CA GLY A 184 -3.62 19.35 25.78
C GLY A 184 -4.61 19.82 24.71
N LYS A 185 -4.18 20.05 23.46
CA LYS A 185 -5.07 20.45 22.35
C LYS A 185 -5.28 19.33 21.33
N ILE A 186 -5.84 18.20 21.76
CA ILE A 186 -6.19 17.06 20.88
C ILE A 186 -7.01 17.52 19.66
N ARG A 187 -7.92 18.48 19.82
CA ARG A 187 -8.68 19.07 18.70
C ARG A 187 -7.79 19.73 17.64
N VAL A 188 -6.76 20.47 18.05
CA VAL A 188 -5.81 21.10 17.10
C VAL A 188 -4.98 20.04 16.39
N PHE A 189 -4.61 18.96 17.09
CA PHE A 189 -3.93 17.82 16.49
C PHE A 189 -4.74 17.18 15.35
N PHE A 190 -6.02 16.90 15.57
CA PHE A 190 -6.89 16.35 14.52
C PHE A 190 -7.04 17.28 13.32
N VAL A 191 -7.13 18.59 13.54
CA VAL A 191 -7.23 19.58 12.45
C VAL A 191 -5.94 19.60 11.62
N VAL A 192 -4.77 19.73 12.26
CA VAL A 192 -3.48 19.76 11.56
C VAL A 192 -3.23 18.47 10.79
N MET A 193 -3.53 17.31 11.39
CA MET A 193 -3.37 16.02 10.72
C MET A 193 -4.34 15.88 9.55
N GLY A 194 -5.60 16.32 9.71
CA GLY A 194 -6.58 16.33 8.63
C GLY A 194 -6.17 17.21 7.45
N VAL A 195 -5.62 18.39 7.72
CA VAL A 195 -5.07 19.28 6.69
C VAL A 195 -3.86 18.66 6.00
N ALA A 196 -2.90 18.11 6.75
CA ALA A 196 -1.72 17.44 6.20
C ALA A 196 -2.11 16.28 5.27
N LEU A 197 -3.10 15.50 5.70
CA LEU A 197 -3.65 14.38 4.95
C LEU A 197 -4.40 14.85 3.68
N ALA A 198 -5.14 15.96 3.74
CA ALA A 198 -5.79 16.55 2.57
C ALA A 198 -4.77 17.07 1.55
N ILE A 199 -3.71 17.74 2.01
CA ILE A 199 -2.60 18.18 1.15
C ILE A 199 -1.95 16.98 0.47
N LEU A 200 -1.65 15.92 1.23
CA LEU A 200 -1.07 14.68 0.72
C LEU A 200 -1.96 14.06 -0.37
N LEU A 201 -3.28 14.01 -0.15
CA LEU A 201 -4.24 13.50 -1.13
C LEU A 201 -4.24 14.35 -2.41
N VAL A 202 -4.28 15.68 -2.29
CA VAL A 202 -4.21 16.60 -3.43
C VAL A 202 -2.90 16.43 -4.21
N LEU A 203 -1.77 16.27 -3.52
CA LEU A 203 -0.47 16.01 -4.14
C LEU A 203 -0.51 14.70 -4.95
N PHE A 204 -1.05 13.62 -4.38
CA PHE A 204 -1.18 12.35 -5.10
C PHE A 204 -2.12 12.42 -6.30
N LEU A 205 -3.28 13.06 -6.16
CA LEU A 205 -4.20 13.28 -7.29
C LEU A 205 -3.52 14.08 -8.41
N ARG A 206 -2.77 15.12 -8.04
CA ARG A 206 -2.02 15.92 -8.99
C ARG A 206 -0.90 15.14 -9.67
N MET A 207 -0.26 14.20 -8.97
CA MET A 207 0.74 13.30 -9.56
C MET A 207 0.13 12.34 -10.58
N ILE A 208 -1.07 11.82 -10.30
CA ILE A 208 -1.80 10.92 -11.21
C ILE A 208 -2.27 11.68 -12.47
N ARG A 209 -2.41 13.02 -12.42
CA ARG A 209 -2.89 13.89 -13.51
C ARG A 209 -4.13 13.33 -14.24
N PRO A 210 -5.23 13.00 -13.53
CA PRO A 210 -6.45 12.49 -14.18
C PRO A 210 -7.03 13.49 -15.20
N GLU A 211 -6.76 14.79 -15.02
CA GLU A 211 -7.21 15.90 -15.86
C GLU A 211 -6.71 15.82 -17.32
N GLN A 212 -5.60 15.12 -17.58
CA GLN A 212 -5.07 14.95 -18.94
C GLN A 212 -5.73 13.78 -19.70
N LEU A 213 -6.48 12.90 -19.03
CA LEU A 213 -7.13 11.75 -19.64
C LEU A 213 -8.53 12.07 -20.20
N VAL A 214 -9.10 13.24 -19.87
CA VAL A 214 -10.48 13.62 -20.23
C VAL A 214 -10.55 14.41 -21.53
N ASN A 215 -9.43 14.93 -22.06
CA ASN A 215 -9.41 15.78 -23.26
C ASN A 215 -8.91 15.02 -24.51
N PRO A 216 -9.80 14.63 -25.44
CA PRO A 216 -9.46 13.79 -26.61
C PRO A 216 -8.62 14.52 -27.68
N GLU A 217 -8.62 15.86 -27.71
CA GLU A 217 -7.96 16.64 -28.78
C GLU A 217 -6.44 16.82 -28.58
N THR A 218 -5.91 16.50 -27.39
CA THR A 218 -4.45 16.55 -27.14
C THR A 218 -3.73 15.26 -27.54
N PHE A 219 -4.44 14.16 -27.82
CA PHE A 219 -3.85 12.84 -28.13
C PHE A 219 -2.98 12.83 -29.40
N ALA A 220 -3.18 13.74 -30.35
CA ALA A 220 -2.35 13.81 -31.55
C ALA A 220 -0.98 14.50 -31.31
N SER A 221 -0.84 15.33 -30.27
CA SER A 221 0.43 15.95 -29.87
C SER A 221 1.18 15.18 -28.76
N VAL A 222 0.56 14.10 -28.25
CA VAL A 222 1.09 13.18 -27.23
C VAL A 222 2.36 12.46 -27.71
N VAL A 223 2.56 12.24 -29.02
CA VAL A 223 3.75 11.58 -29.59
C VAL A 223 5.07 12.32 -29.28
N LYS A 224 5.05 13.65 -29.25
CA LYS A 224 6.24 14.47 -28.93
C LYS A 224 6.35 14.78 -27.43
N TYR A 225 5.27 14.59 -26.67
CA TYR A 225 5.18 14.86 -25.23
C TYR A 225 5.47 13.62 -24.36
N LEU A 226 5.21 12.40 -24.88
CA LEU A 226 5.52 11.13 -24.20
C LEU A 226 7.02 10.86 -24.09
N ASN A 227 7.81 11.26 -25.09
CA ASN A 227 9.28 11.23 -25.01
C ASN A 227 9.84 12.22 -23.95
N THR A 228 9.10 13.29 -23.64
CA THR A 228 9.46 14.23 -22.56
C THR A 228 8.93 13.79 -21.20
N MET A 229 7.88 12.95 -21.16
CA MET A 229 7.28 12.39 -19.94
C MET A 229 8.04 11.21 -19.33
N GLN A 230 8.98 10.59 -20.06
CA GLN A 230 9.96 9.66 -19.47
C GLN A 230 10.84 10.31 -18.39
N ALA A 231 10.84 11.65 -18.28
CA ALA A 231 11.70 12.41 -17.36
C ALA A 231 10.99 12.94 -16.11
N LEU A 232 9.69 12.67 -15.89
CA LEU A 232 8.92 13.23 -14.77
C LEU A 232 8.56 12.23 -13.66
N ASP A 233 9.24 11.09 -13.64
CA ASP A 233 9.33 10.26 -12.45
C ASP A 233 10.45 10.83 -11.58
N SER A 234 10.09 11.53 -10.50
CA SER A 234 11.08 12.01 -9.53
C SER A 234 11.95 10.82 -9.09
N PRO A 235 13.28 10.84 -9.32
CA PRO A 235 14.15 9.68 -9.08
C PRO A 235 14.20 9.22 -7.63
N PHE A 236 13.62 9.99 -6.70
CA PHE A 236 13.73 9.80 -5.25
C PHE A 236 12.44 9.37 -4.58
N LEU A 237 11.38 9.05 -5.34
CA LEU A 237 10.13 8.60 -4.74
C LEU A 237 10.14 7.08 -4.51
N PRO A 238 9.69 6.59 -3.33
CA PRO A 238 9.52 5.16 -3.08
C PRO A 238 8.70 4.44 -4.17
N THR A 239 7.70 5.13 -4.72
CA THR A 239 6.83 4.59 -5.77
C THR A 239 7.57 4.35 -7.08
N THR A 240 8.57 5.17 -7.43
CA THR A 240 9.32 5.01 -8.69
C THR A 240 10.26 3.82 -8.60
N TRP A 241 10.96 3.63 -7.48
CA TRP A 241 11.81 2.44 -7.28
C TRP A 241 11.03 1.13 -7.34
N ILE A 242 9.84 1.08 -6.74
CA ILE A 242 8.96 -0.10 -6.78
C ILE A 242 8.42 -0.33 -8.20
N THR A 243 7.97 0.73 -8.88
CA THR A 243 7.48 0.62 -10.26
C THR A 243 8.57 0.14 -11.21
N ASP A 244 9.79 0.67 -11.08
CA ASP A 244 10.94 0.25 -11.89
C ASP A 244 11.35 -1.19 -11.59
N THR A 245 11.33 -1.59 -10.32
CA THR A 245 11.60 -2.97 -9.92
C THR A 245 10.63 -3.93 -10.60
N ILE A 246 9.33 -3.65 -10.56
CA ILE A 246 8.28 -4.48 -11.18
C ILE A 246 8.43 -4.45 -12.71
N SER A 247 8.72 -3.30 -13.31
CA SER A 247 8.92 -3.12 -14.75
C SER A 247 10.14 -3.87 -15.28
N PHE A 248 11.26 -3.84 -14.54
CA PHE A 248 12.46 -4.60 -14.90
C PHE A 248 12.30 -6.10 -14.69
N ALA A 249 11.52 -6.52 -13.69
CA ALA A 249 11.16 -7.91 -13.48
C ALA A 249 10.30 -8.45 -14.63
N LEU A 250 9.34 -7.66 -15.13
CA LEU A 250 8.53 -7.99 -16.32
C LEU A 250 9.40 -8.20 -17.56
N LYS A 251 10.44 -7.38 -17.75
CA LYS A 251 11.38 -7.46 -18.89
C LYS A 251 12.48 -8.51 -18.70
N GLY A 252 12.45 -9.31 -17.63
CA GLY A 252 13.47 -10.33 -17.33
C GLY A 252 14.86 -9.78 -16.95
N ARG A 253 14.97 -8.49 -16.61
CA ARG A 253 16.24 -7.83 -16.25
C ARG A 253 16.56 -8.00 -14.77
N TRP A 254 16.91 -9.22 -14.36
CA TRP A 254 17.09 -9.58 -12.95
C TRP A 254 18.17 -8.78 -12.19
N LYS A 255 19.26 -8.37 -12.86
CA LYS A 255 20.33 -7.57 -12.22
C LYS A 255 19.83 -6.19 -11.78
N SER A 256 19.20 -5.46 -12.70
CA SER A 256 18.61 -4.13 -12.41
C SER A 256 17.46 -4.24 -11.41
N THR A 257 16.69 -5.32 -11.47
CA THR A 257 15.60 -5.59 -10.53
C THR A 257 16.10 -5.71 -9.11
N ARG A 258 17.16 -6.51 -8.87
CA ARG A 258 17.74 -6.68 -7.53
C ARG A 258 18.38 -5.38 -7.02
N PHE A 259 19.00 -4.61 -7.90
CA PHE A 259 19.57 -3.31 -7.54
C PHE A 259 18.50 -2.32 -7.06
N ASN A 260 17.42 -2.15 -7.81
CA ASN A 260 16.34 -1.25 -7.40
C ASN A 260 15.58 -1.75 -6.17
N LEU A 261 15.41 -3.08 -6.05
CA LEU A 261 14.84 -3.67 -4.84
C LEU A 261 15.73 -3.42 -3.61
N SER A 262 17.06 -3.40 -3.77
CA SER A 262 17.99 -3.08 -2.67
C SER A 262 18.04 -1.60 -2.32
N LEU A 263 17.65 -0.73 -3.24
CA LEU A 263 17.56 0.72 -3.01
C LEU A 263 16.27 1.11 -2.25
N SER A 264 15.24 0.26 -2.34
CA SER A 264 13.92 0.44 -1.71
C SER A 264 13.89 -0.07 -0.28
#